data_AF-A0A7S2ABG8-F1
#
_entry.id   AF-A0A7S2ABG8-F1
#
_cell.length_a   1.000
_cell.length_b   1.000
_cell.length_c   1.000
_cell.angle_alpha   90.00
_cell.angle_beta   90.00
_cell.angle_gamma   90.00
#
_symmetry.space_group_name_H-M   'P 1'
#
loop_
_entity.id
_entity.type
_entity.pdbx_description
1 polymer ?
#
loop_
_entity_poly.entity_id
_entity_poly.type
_entity_poly.pdbx_seq_one_letter_code
_entity_poly.pdbx_strand_id
1 'polypeptide(L)'
;MSFTESLFKNFLNFLNQHFIPITTISLSNLEINENYLVFTKTNEFIHFLLFRNGYYYHCHPSVESNGNNFQKVHAMDYREGEILAIFKSKKNIQLEDTYECQWTHSDHCLTFCLDALEIEYNKDLINLDLFKALFLHPKLFLSIYVGLEIGSKILSK
;
A
#
# COMPACT_ATOMS: atom_id res chain seq x y z
N MET A 1 -3.19 -17.99 -18.98
CA MET A 1 -2.95 -17.07 -17.85
C MET A 1 -3.76 -17.61 -16.68
N SER A 2 -3.12 -17.86 -15.55
CA SER A 2 -3.84 -18.36 -14.36
C SER A 2 -4.78 -17.28 -13.80
N PHE A 3 -5.81 -17.67 -13.05
CA PHE A 3 -6.71 -16.74 -12.36
C PHE A 3 -5.92 -15.74 -11.49
N THR A 4 -4.90 -16.24 -10.80
CA THR A 4 -3.98 -15.47 -9.96
C THR A 4 -3.19 -14.44 -10.77
N GLU A 5 -2.65 -14.79 -11.94
CA GLU A 5 -1.94 -13.84 -12.82
C GLU A 5 -2.87 -12.71 -13.31
N SER A 6 -4.13 -13.02 -13.59
CA SER A 6 -5.13 -12.03 -14.02
C SER A 6 -5.45 -11.03 -12.90
N LEU A 7 -5.67 -11.53 -11.68
CA LEU A 7 -5.86 -10.70 -10.50
C LEU A 7 -4.65 -9.79 -10.24
N PHE A 8 -3.44 -10.34 -10.31
CA PHE A 8 -2.21 -9.55 -10.13
C PHE A 8 -2.06 -8.45 -11.17
N LYS A 9 -2.30 -8.74 -12.44
CA LYS A 9 -2.21 -7.75 -13.52
C LYS A 9 -3.24 -6.62 -13.33
N ASN A 10 -4.46 -6.97 -12.95
CA ASN A 10 -5.51 -5.98 -12.68
C ASN A 10 -5.15 -5.10 -11.47
N PHE A 11 -4.63 -5.70 -10.40
CA PHE A 11 -4.16 -4.96 -9.23
C PHE A 11 -3.02 -4.00 -9.58
N LEU A 12 -2.02 -4.45 -10.36
CA LEU A 12 -0.92 -3.59 -10.80
C LEU A 12 -1.38 -2.46 -11.71
N ASN A 13 -2.32 -2.73 -12.62
CA ASN A 13 -2.93 -1.69 -13.44
C ASN A 13 -3.65 -0.65 -12.59
N PHE A 14 -4.42 -1.08 -11.59
CA PHE A 14 -5.07 -0.20 -10.63
C PHE A 14 -4.04 0.65 -9.87
N LEU A 15 -2.99 0.04 -9.33
CA LEU A 15 -1.92 0.79 -8.65
C LEU A 15 -1.26 1.81 -9.59
N ASN A 16 -0.95 1.44 -10.83
CA ASN A 16 -0.34 2.35 -11.81
C ASN A 16 -1.26 3.50 -12.22
N GLN A 17 -2.58 3.33 -12.13
CA GLN A 17 -3.53 4.40 -12.40
C GLN A 17 -3.49 5.47 -11.31
N HIS A 18 -3.36 5.08 -10.04
CA HIS A 18 -3.48 6.00 -8.90
C HIS A 18 -2.16 6.39 -8.24
N PHE A 19 -1.09 5.63 -8.48
CA PHE A 19 0.19 5.82 -7.86
C PHE A 19 1.32 5.84 -8.89
N ILE A 20 2.44 6.45 -8.50
CA ILE A 20 3.68 6.51 -9.26
C ILE A 20 4.71 5.66 -8.50
N PRO A 21 5.29 4.66 -9.16
CA PRO A 21 6.39 3.89 -8.58
C PRO A 21 7.56 4.80 -8.22
N ILE A 22 8.13 4.65 -7.02
CA ILE A 22 9.42 5.29 -6.69
C ILE A 22 10.52 4.26 -6.53
N THR A 23 11.73 4.63 -6.93
CA THR A 23 12.90 3.73 -6.97
C THR A 23 13.59 3.59 -5.62
N THR A 24 13.33 4.51 -4.68
CA THR A 24 13.86 4.45 -3.32
C THR A 24 12.98 3.60 -2.43
N ILE A 25 13.61 2.84 -1.54
CA ILE A 25 12.96 2.18 -0.39
C ILE A 25 13.22 2.92 0.93
N SER A 26 13.97 4.03 0.89
CA SER A 26 14.23 4.87 2.07
C SER A 26 13.19 5.97 2.20
N LEU A 27 12.55 6.04 3.38
CA LEU A 27 11.60 7.10 3.75
C LEU A 27 12.26 8.47 3.92
N SER A 28 13.54 8.51 4.27
CA SER A 28 14.28 9.75 4.56
C SER A 28 14.37 10.71 3.37
N ASN A 29 14.20 10.18 2.16
CA ASN A 29 14.38 10.91 0.91
C ASN A 29 13.04 11.28 0.26
N LEU A 30 11.92 11.04 0.97
CA LEU A 30 10.59 11.37 0.47
C LEU A 30 10.31 12.86 0.66
N GLU A 31 9.55 13.42 -0.28
CA GLU A 31 9.16 14.82 -0.26
C GLU A 31 8.16 15.08 0.87
N ILE A 32 8.29 16.24 1.50
CA ILE A 32 7.37 16.68 2.56
C ILE A 32 6.04 17.09 1.92
N ASN A 33 4.94 16.89 2.65
CA ASN A 33 3.57 17.17 2.25
C ASN A 33 3.09 16.38 1.04
N GLU A 34 3.73 15.24 0.76
CA GLU A 34 3.30 14.27 -0.24
C GLU A 34 2.82 12.99 0.45
N ASN A 35 1.88 12.29 -0.21
CA ASN A 35 1.33 11.04 0.28
C ASN A 35 1.99 9.86 -0.42
N TYR A 36 2.43 8.89 0.37
CA TYR A 36 3.06 7.69 -0.13
C TYR A 36 2.33 6.45 0.37
N LEU A 37 2.13 5.48 -0.52
CA LEU A 37 1.75 4.12 -0.16
C LEU A 37 3.04 3.33 0.05
N VAL A 38 3.23 2.78 1.25
CA VAL A 38 4.39 1.97 1.61
C VAL A 38 3.95 0.53 1.74
N PHE A 39 4.55 -0.34 0.94
CA PHE A 39 4.31 -1.77 0.96
C PHE A 39 5.39 -2.47 1.78
N THR A 40 4.99 -3.06 2.91
CA THR A 40 5.88 -3.76 3.83
C THR A 40 5.53 -5.23 3.98
N LYS A 41 6.53 -6.01 4.39
CA LYS A 41 6.38 -7.44 4.71
C LYS A 41 6.84 -7.74 6.12
N THR A 42 5.97 -8.37 6.90
CA THR A 42 6.31 -8.99 8.18
C THR A 42 6.56 -10.49 7.97
N ASN A 43 6.84 -11.21 9.06
CA ASN A 43 6.91 -12.68 9.03
C ASN A 43 5.55 -13.36 8.81
N GLU A 44 4.45 -12.62 8.99
CA GLU A 44 3.10 -13.19 9.06
C GLU A 44 2.19 -12.63 7.98
N PHE A 45 2.45 -11.41 7.51
CA PHE A 45 1.53 -10.68 6.67
C PHE A 45 2.18 -9.60 5.79
N ILE A 46 1.43 -9.12 4.80
CA ILE A 46 1.76 -7.97 3.95
C ILE A 46 0.96 -6.77 4.44
N HIS A 47 1.62 -5.63 4.65
CA HIS A 47 0.94 -4.40 5.04
C HIS A 47 1.09 -3.31 3.99
N PHE A 48 0.03 -2.52 3.88
CA PHE A 48 0.02 -1.26 3.15
C PHE A 48 -0.17 -0.13 4.15
N LEU A 49 0.77 0.80 4.14
CA LEU A 49 0.80 1.93 5.06
C LEU A 49 0.70 3.22 4.26
N LEU A 50 -0.02 4.21 4.77
CA LEU A 50 0.15 5.56 4.27
C LEU A 50 1.28 6.24 5.02
N PHE A 51 2.16 6.90 4.29
CA PHE A 51 3.24 7.71 4.84
C PHE A 51 3.09 9.16 4.39
N ARG A 52 3.14 10.09 5.36
CA ARG A 52 3.16 11.54 5.13
C ARG A 52 3.91 12.20 6.28
N ASN A 53 4.82 13.13 5.98
CA ASN A 53 5.50 13.98 6.96
C ASN A 53 6.18 13.23 8.12
N GLY A 54 6.77 12.05 7.85
CA GLY A 54 7.46 11.25 8.87
C GLY A 54 6.55 10.35 9.70
N TYR A 55 5.24 10.31 9.41
CA TYR A 55 4.28 9.45 10.11
C TYR A 55 3.74 8.37 9.20
N TYR A 56 3.57 7.19 9.78
CA TYR A 56 2.72 6.13 9.24
C TYR A 56 1.29 6.28 9.76
N TYR A 57 0.34 6.02 8.87
CA TYR A 57 -1.08 5.87 9.14
C TYR A 57 -1.45 4.46 8.70
N HIS A 58 -1.97 3.67 9.63
CA HIS A 58 -2.17 2.25 9.42
C HIS A 58 -3.45 1.77 10.11
N CYS A 59 -4.19 0.89 9.45
CA CYS A 59 -5.18 0.03 10.08
C CYS A 59 -4.48 -1.30 10.38
N HIS A 60 -4.34 -1.74 11.64
CA HIS A 60 -3.66 -2.98 12.02
C HIS A 60 -4.57 -3.86 12.88
N PRO A 61 -4.71 -5.17 12.59
CA PRO A 61 -5.67 -6.06 13.27
C PRO A 61 -5.46 -6.24 14.77
N SER A 62 -4.27 -5.91 15.29
CA SER A 62 -3.92 -6.08 16.70
C SER A 62 -3.96 -4.79 17.51
N VAL A 63 -4.32 -3.66 16.90
CA VAL A 63 -4.36 -2.35 17.58
C VAL A 63 -5.81 -2.06 17.93
N GLU A 64 -6.43 -2.87 18.77
CA GLU A 64 -7.80 -2.63 19.23
C GLU A 64 -7.79 -1.60 20.37
N SER A 65 -7.87 -0.31 20.01
CA SER A 65 -8.23 0.72 20.99
C SER A 65 -9.69 1.11 20.79
N ASN A 66 -10.54 0.81 21.78
CA ASN A 66 -11.97 1.16 21.79
C ASN A 66 -12.77 0.68 20.55
N GLY A 67 -12.39 -0.46 19.94
CA GLY A 67 -13.05 -1.01 18.75
C GLY A 67 -12.58 -0.44 17.41
N ASN A 68 -11.59 0.47 17.41
CA ASN A 68 -10.93 0.99 16.22
C ASN A 68 -9.54 0.36 16.07
N ASN A 69 -9.18 -0.02 14.85
CA ASN A 69 -7.91 -0.67 14.51
C ASN A 69 -6.85 0.30 13.95
N PHE A 70 -7.01 1.59 14.17
CA PHE A 70 -6.18 2.64 13.59
C PHE A 70 -4.95 2.97 14.45
N GLN A 71 -3.82 3.21 13.79
CA GLN A 71 -2.58 3.70 14.39
C GLN A 71 -1.97 4.82 13.53
N LYS A 72 -1.77 6.00 14.13
CA LYS A 72 -0.84 7.03 13.65
C LYS A 72 0.43 6.96 14.48
N VAL A 73 1.57 6.73 13.84
CA VAL A 73 2.84 6.55 14.55
C VAL A 73 3.99 7.16 13.77
N HIS A 74 4.94 7.75 14.48
CA HIS A 74 6.12 8.28 13.85
C HIS A 74 6.98 7.14 13.28
N ALA A 75 7.41 7.24 12.03
CA ALA A 75 8.00 6.14 11.28
C ALA A 75 9.35 5.65 11.84
N MET A 76 10.03 6.49 12.63
CA MET A 76 11.26 6.08 13.32
C MET A 76 10.98 5.16 14.51
N ASP A 77 9.80 5.27 15.12
CA ASP A 77 9.41 4.53 16.32
C ASP A 77 8.68 3.22 15.98
N TYR A 78 8.42 3.00 14.69
CA TYR A 78 7.62 1.89 14.21
C TYR A 78 8.23 1.22 13.00
N ARG A 79 8.65 -0.03 13.20
CA ARG A 79 9.12 -0.91 12.12
C ARG A 79 8.12 -2.04 11.95
N GLU A 80 7.16 -1.81 11.06
CA GLU A 80 6.21 -2.85 10.66
C GLU A 80 6.92 -4.04 10.00
N GLY A 81 8.02 -3.84 9.28
CA GLY A 81 8.74 -4.92 8.61
C GLY A 81 9.72 -4.45 7.54
N GLU A 82 10.05 -5.34 6.61
CA GLU A 82 10.88 -5.01 5.44
C GLU A 82 10.05 -4.18 4.44
N ILE A 83 10.55 -3.01 4.05
CA ILE A 83 9.93 -2.21 2.97
C ILE A 83 10.26 -2.86 1.64
N LEU A 84 9.24 -3.31 0.93
CA LEU A 84 9.37 -3.95 -0.38
C LEU A 84 9.23 -2.96 -1.54
N ALA A 85 8.32 -1.99 -1.40
CA ALA A 85 8.09 -0.96 -2.40
C ALA A 85 7.48 0.29 -1.76
N ILE A 86 7.70 1.43 -2.39
CA ILE A 86 7.03 2.69 -2.07
C ILE A 86 6.43 3.24 -3.36
N PHE A 87 5.26 3.85 -3.25
CA PHE A 87 4.57 4.48 -4.35
C PHE A 87 4.14 5.89 -3.93
N LYS A 88 4.42 6.90 -4.76
CA LYS A 88 3.88 8.25 -4.57
C LYS A 88 2.42 8.27 -5.04
N SER A 89 1.50 8.70 -4.20
CA SER A 89 0.10 8.89 -4.61
C SER A 89 0.00 10.02 -5.63
N LYS A 90 -0.80 9.84 -6.69
CA LYS A 90 -1.15 10.93 -7.61
C LYS A 90 -2.17 11.89 -6.99
N LYS A 91 -2.91 11.43 -5.98
CA LYS A 91 -3.74 12.28 -5.11
C LYS A 91 -2.92 12.75 -3.92
N ASN A 92 -2.77 14.06 -3.77
CA ASN A 92 -2.15 14.66 -2.61
C ASN A 92 -3.21 15.38 -1.79
N ILE A 93 -3.57 14.79 -0.66
CA ILE A 93 -4.57 15.31 0.27
C ILE A 93 -4.01 15.34 1.69
N GLN A 94 -4.57 16.19 2.53
CA GLN A 94 -4.24 16.19 3.93
C GLN A 94 -4.86 14.95 4.59
N LEU A 95 -4.03 14.17 5.30
CA LEU A 95 -4.52 13.04 6.08
C LEU A 95 -5.04 13.53 7.43
N GLU A 96 -6.12 12.93 7.89
CA GLU A 96 -6.68 13.19 9.21
C GLU A 96 -5.84 12.48 10.29
N ASP A 97 -5.82 13.04 11.48
CA ASP A 97 -5.06 12.47 12.60
C ASP A 97 -5.73 11.23 13.21
N THR A 98 -7.01 11.05 12.91
CA THR A 98 -7.87 9.97 13.40
C THR A 98 -8.73 9.47 12.26
N TYR A 99 -8.87 8.15 12.15
CA TYR A 99 -9.79 7.52 11.23
C TYR A 99 -10.64 6.49 11.96
N GLU A 100 -11.92 6.44 11.64
CA GLU A 100 -12.75 5.32 12.03
C GLU A 100 -12.48 4.16 11.09
N CYS A 101 -11.90 3.08 11.62
CA CYS A 101 -11.68 1.87 10.84
C CYS A 101 -11.81 0.62 11.70
N GLN A 102 -12.43 -0.40 11.10
CA GLN A 102 -12.51 -1.74 11.65
C GLN A 102 -11.74 -2.68 10.73
N TRP A 103 -10.97 -3.60 11.31
CA TRP A 103 -10.30 -4.61 10.53
C TRP A 103 -11.27 -5.77 10.26
N THR A 104 -11.60 -5.96 8.98
CA THR A 104 -12.47 -7.03 8.49
C THR A 104 -11.85 -7.68 7.24
N HIS A 105 -12.55 -8.63 6.62
CA HIS A 105 -12.10 -9.22 5.35
C HIS A 105 -12.14 -8.22 4.18
N SER A 106 -13.03 -7.23 4.23
CA SER A 106 -13.21 -6.19 3.21
C SER A 106 -12.53 -4.87 3.57
N ASP A 107 -12.27 -4.64 4.85
CA ASP A 107 -11.77 -3.36 5.38
C ASP A 107 -10.47 -3.65 6.14
N HIS A 108 -9.34 -3.43 5.48
CA HIS A 108 -7.99 -3.80 5.92
C HIS A 108 -7.00 -2.70 5.51
N CYS A 109 -5.70 -2.92 5.68
CA CYS A 109 -4.68 -1.87 5.59
C CYS A 109 -4.67 -1.17 4.23
N LEU A 110 -4.81 -1.89 3.12
CA LEU A 110 -4.92 -1.27 1.79
C LEU A 110 -6.23 -0.53 1.55
N THR A 111 -7.39 -1.10 1.90
CA THR A 111 -8.66 -0.40 1.69
C THR A 111 -8.75 0.85 2.55
N PHE A 112 -8.24 0.79 3.80
CA PHE A 112 -7.95 1.97 4.62
C PHE A 112 -7.09 3.00 3.87
N CYS A 113 -5.97 2.61 3.26
CA CYS A 113 -5.10 3.54 2.53
C CYS A 113 -5.84 4.20 1.35
N LEU A 114 -6.71 3.46 0.67
CA LEU A 114 -7.46 3.97 -0.48
C LEU A 114 -8.59 4.91 -0.04
N ASP A 115 -9.35 4.52 0.98
CA ASP A 115 -10.40 5.35 1.58
C ASP A 115 -9.81 6.65 2.12
N ALA A 116 -8.70 6.56 2.86
CA ALA A 116 -7.99 7.71 3.41
C ALA A 116 -7.34 8.60 2.35
N LEU A 117 -7.22 8.15 1.09
CA LEU A 117 -6.79 8.92 -0.07
C LEU A 117 -7.95 9.34 -0.98
N GLU A 118 -9.19 9.02 -0.61
CA GLU A 118 -10.41 9.19 -1.41
C GLU A 118 -10.31 8.52 -2.79
N ILE A 119 -9.61 7.39 -2.90
CA ILE A 119 -9.48 6.63 -4.15
C ILE A 119 -10.62 5.62 -4.21
N GLU A 120 -11.47 5.71 -5.23
CA GLU A 120 -12.51 4.71 -5.46
C GLU A 120 -11.90 3.38 -5.93
N TYR A 121 -12.38 2.26 -5.37
CA TYR A 121 -11.96 0.92 -5.76
C TYR A 121 -13.13 -0.07 -5.69
N ASN A 122 -13.01 -1.15 -6.45
CA ASN A 122 -13.92 -2.27 -6.32
C ASN A 122 -13.42 -3.21 -5.21
N LYS A 123 -14.21 -3.35 -4.14
CA LYS A 123 -13.89 -4.23 -2.99
C LYS A 123 -13.63 -5.69 -3.41
N ASP A 124 -14.27 -6.17 -4.47
CA ASP A 124 -14.08 -7.55 -4.97
C ASP A 124 -12.68 -7.78 -5.56
N LEU A 125 -12.03 -6.71 -6.06
CA LEU A 125 -10.68 -6.75 -6.63
C LEU A 125 -9.58 -6.62 -5.57
N ILE A 126 -9.93 -6.16 -4.37
CA ILE A 126 -9.00 -5.86 -3.28
C ILE A 126 -9.50 -6.58 -2.03
N ASN A 127 -9.16 -7.87 -1.93
CA ASN A 127 -9.56 -8.73 -0.82
C ASN A 127 -8.35 -9.48 -0.23
N LEU A 128 -8.53 -10.10 0.94
CA LEU A 128 -7.45 -10.81 1.64
C LEU A 128 -6.83 -12.00 0.87
N ASP A 129 -7.50 -12.56 -0.14
CA ASP A 129 -6.91 -13.65 -0.94
C ASP A 129 -5.85 -13.12 -1.91
N LEU A 130 -6.01 -11.90 -2.42
CA LEU A 130 -4.93 -11.19 -3.12
C LEU A 130 -3.72 -10.99 -2.20
N PHE A 131 -3.94 -10.70 -0.91
CA PHE A 131 -2.88 -10.53 0.08
C PHE A 131 -2.13 -11.82 0.36
N LYS A 132 -2.84 -12.95 0.52
CA LYS A 132 -2.20 -14.26 0.69
C LYS A 132 -1.33 -14.60 -0.52
N ALA A 133 -1.81 -14.32 -1.73
CA ALA A 133 -1.02 -14.52 -2.95
C ALA A 133 0.23 -13.62 -2.99
N LEU A 134 0.10 -12.33 -2.63
CA LEU A 134 1.22 -11.39 -2.52
C LEU A 134 2.26 -11.84 -1.50
N PHE A 135 1.80 -12.29 -0.33
CA PHE A 135 2.65 -12.73 0.78
C PHE A 135 3.52 -13.94 0.43
N LEU A 136 2.95 -14.91 -0.30
CA LEU A 136 3.65 -16.10 -0.79
C LEU A 136 4.64 -15.78 -1.91
N HIS A 137 4.40 -14.72 -2.70
CA HIS A 137 5.20 -14.41 -3.89
C HIS A 137 5.63 -12.93 -4.01
N PRO A 138 6.28 -12.33 -2.99
CA PRO A 138 6.62 -10.90 -3.01
C PRO A 138 7.65 -10.54 -4.08
N LYS A 139 8.57 -11.46 -4.40
CA LYS A 139 9.55 -11.28 -5.49
C LYS A 139 8.90 -11.28 -6.88
N LEU A 140 7.79 -11.99 -7.04
CA LEU A 140 7.04 -12.01 -8.29
C LEU A 140 6.35 -10.66 -8.49
N PHE A 141 5.72 -10.12 -7.44
CA PHE A 141 5.17 -8.77 -7.43
C PHE A 141 6.23 -7.74 -7.84
N LEU A 142 7.41 -7.77 -7.20
CA LEU A 142 8.49 -6.84 -7.49
C LEU A 142 9.02 -6.99 -8.93
N SER A 143 9.16 -8.22 -9.42
CA SER A 143 9.68 -8.49 -10.77
C SER A 143 8.72 -8.03 -11.87
N ILE A 144 7.42 -8.23 -11.68
CA ILE A 144 6.38 -7.74 -12.61
C ILE A 144 6.31 -6.21 -12.53
N TYR A 145 6.38 -5.65 -11.32
CA TYR A 145 6.38 -4.20 -11.10
C TYR A 145 7.56 -3.50 -11.79
N VAL A 146 8.79 -3.95 -11.55
CA VAL A 146 9.99 -3.41 -12.23
C VAL A 146 9.87 -3.58 -13.75
N GLY A 147 9.36 -4.73 -14.21
CA GLY A 147 9.10 -4.97 -15.63
C GLY A 147 8.09 -3.98 -16.24
N LEU A 148 7.01 -3.65 -15.52
CA LEU A 148 6.01 -2.66 -15.95
C LEU A 148 6.56 -1.24 -15.90
N GLU A 149 7.37 -0.89 -14.90
CA GLU A 149 8.02 0.41 -14.80
C GLU A 149 8.98 0.63 -15.99
N ILE A 150 9.82 -0.35 -16.30
CA ILE A 150 10.74 -0.31 -17.44
C ILE A 150 9.97 -0.26 -18.76
N GLY A 151 8.94 -1.11 -18.91
CA GLY A 151 8.11 -1.16 -20.12
C GLY A 151 7.36 0.16 -20.38
N SER A 152 6.80 0.79 -19.34
CA SER A 152 6.10 2.06 -19.46
C SER A 152 7.01 3.21 -19.89
N LYS A 153 8.25 3.27 -19.35
CA LYS A 153 9.27 4.27 -19.73
C LYS A 153 9.77 4.13 -21.17
N ILE A 154 9.75 2.91 -21.72
CA ILE A 154 10.16 2.64 -23.11
C ILE A 154 9.05 3.05 -24.10
N LEU A 155 7.78 2.84 -23.73
CA LEU A 155 6.62 3.12 -24.58
C LEU A 155 6.13 4.58 -24.54
N SER A 156 6.63 5.39 -23.59
CA SER A 156 6.33 6.81 -23.45
C SER A 156 7.35 7.74 -24.13
N LYS A 157 8.21 7.21 -25.01
CA LYS A 157 9.12 7.97 -25.87
C LYS A 157 8.71 7.78 -27.33
#